data_AF-A0A7C1WGY1-F1
#
_entry.id   AF-A0A7C1WGY1-F1
#
_cell.length_a   1.000
_cell.length_b   1.000
_cell.length_c   1.000
_cell.angle_alpha   90.00
_cell.angle_beta   90.00
_cell.angle_gamma   90.00
#
_symmetry.space_group_name_H-M   'P 1'
#
loop_
_entity.id
_entity.type
_entity.pdbx_description
1 polymer ?
#
loop_
_entity_poly.entity_id
_entity_poly.type
_entity_poly.pdbx_seq_one_letter_code
_entity_poly.pdbx_strand_id
1 'polypeptide(L)'
;MKRLTPRRSGFLLALLLAFGSIALAPTPANRPPARNPFLRLLGPAAGLASDLQWVRYRAARDAGSEARAISLARSAIDLEPTRTDGWRVLAAHLALDLASPEHEAERTRRAGWFEAGIELTRTGERWADDPGELALWRGLLYLSRLEVDPDLLDGGRAELTRRAEEAFAEAARLGSAEALALIERGR
;
A
#
# COMPACT_ATOMS: atom_id res chain seq x y z
N MET A 1 -48.73 -31.68 33.40
CA MET A 1 -47.40 -32.24 33.05
C MET A 1 -47.43 -32.53 31.55
N LYS A 2 -46.60 -32.05 30.62
CA LYS A 2 -45.22 -31.54 30.60
C LYS A 2 -45.14 -30.35 29.63
N ARG A 3 -44.33 -29.33 29.98
CA ARG A 3 -43.91 -28.24 29.07
C ARG A 3 -42.74 -28.75 28.22
N LEU A 4 -42.77 -28.52 26.91
CA LEU A 4 -41.60 -28.67 26.03
C LEU A 4 -41.16 -27.28 25.56
N THR A 5 -39.91 -26.97 25.89
CA THR A 5 -39.19 -25.71 25.72
C THR A 5 -38.76 -25.43 24.27
N PRO A 6 -38.72 -24.15 23.83
CA PRO A 6 -38.07 -23.74 22.58
C PRO A 6 -36.61 -23.35 22.86
N ARG A 7 -35.62 -24.02 22.26
CA ARG A 7 -34.22 -23.61 22.47
C ARG A 7 -33.22 -24.09 21.41
N ARG A 8 -33.34 -23.68 20.15
CA ARG A 8 -32.26 -23.87 19.13
C ARG A 8 -32.13 -22.78 18.05
N SER A 9 -32.50 -21.52 18.32
CA SER A 9 -32.37 -20.44 17.33
C SER A 9 -31.28 -19.40 17.62
N GLY A 10 -30.45 -19.60 18.65
CA GLY A 10 -29.41 -18.65 19.05
C GLY A 10 -28.02 -18.88 18.43
N PHE A 11 -27.75 -20.06 17.87
CA PHE A 11 -26.38 -20.42 17.45
C PHE A 11 -26.03 -20.03 16.01
N LEU A 12 -27.04 -19.84 15.14
CA LEU A 12 -26.82 -19.43 13.75
C LEU A 12 -26.62 -17.92 13.60
N LEU A 13 -27.07 -17.10 14.56
CA LEU A 13 -26.84 -15.65 14.53
C LEU A 13 -25.43 -15.26 14.97
N ALA A 14 -24.81 -16.06 15.85
CA ALA A 14 -23.45 -15.81 16.34
C ALA A 14 -22.36 -16.11 15.28
N LEU A 15 -22.63 -17.03 14.34
CA LEU A 15 -21.69 -17.37 13.26
C LEU A 15 -21.70 -16.33 12.12
N LEU A 16 -22.83 -15.65 11.89
CA LEU A 16 -22.92 -14.54 10.94
C LEU A 16 -22.31 -13.23 11.50
N LEU A 17 -22.32 -13.05 12.83
CA LEU A 17 -21.64 -11.91 13.47
C LEU A 17 -20.12 -12.08 13.57
N ALA A 18 -19.59 -13.29 13.47
CA ALA A 18 -18.14 -13.52 13.45
C ALA A 18 -17.50 -13.26 12.07
N PHE A 19 -18.27 -13.33 10.98
CA PHE A 19 -17.79 -13.02 9.62
C PHE A 19 -18.06 -11.57 9.18
N GLY A 20 -19.06 -10.90 9.77
CA GLY A 20 -19.45 -9.53 9.42
C GLY A 20 -18.60 -8.40 10.01
N SER A 21 -17.52 -8.71 10.72
CA SER A 21 -16.68 -7.70 11.42
C SER A 21 -15.25 -7.58 10.89
N ILE A 22 -14.94 -8.15 9.71
CA ILE A 22 -13.73 -7.79 8.93
C ILE A 22 -14.05 -6.59 8.00
N ALA A 23 -14.84 -5.64 8.48
CA ALA A 23 -15.00 -4.34 7.88
C ALA A 23 -14.56 -3.33 8.96
N LEU A 24 -13.53 -2.55 8.67
CA LEU A 24 -12.84 -1.61 9.58
C LEU A 24 -11.81 -2.20 10.56
N ALA A 25 -11.06 -3.23 10.18
CA ALA A 25 -9.68 -3.29 10.68
C ALA A 25 -8.89 -2.18 9.95
N PRO A 26 -8.28 -1.19 10.62
CA PRO A 26 -7.33 -0.32 9.95
C PRO A 26 -6.26 -1.22 9.35
N THR A 27 -6.19 -1.24 8.02
CA THR A 27 -5.17 -1.99 7.29
C THR A 27 -3.83 -1.60 7.94
N PRO A 28 -2.96 -2.55 8.31
CA PRO A 28 -1.64 -2.24 8.88
C PRO A 28 -0.76 -1.40 7.91
N ALA A 29 -1.28 -1.09 6.72
CA ALA A 29 -0.76 -0.22 5.68
C ALA A 29 -0.35 1.19 6.14
N ASN A 30 -1.07 1.79 7.09
CA ASN A 30 -1.04 3.25 7.31
C ASN A 30 -0.25 3.72 8.54
N ARG A 31 0.63 2.90 9.12
CA ARG A 31 1.46 3.40 10.24
C ARG A 31 2.56 4.33 9.71
N PRO A 32 2.68 5.57 10.22
CA PRO A 32 3.84 6.40 9.94
C PRO A 32 5.09 5.71 10.46
N PRO A 33 6.26 5.99 9.87
CA PRO A 33 7.48 5.33 10.30
C PRO A 33 7.73 5.69 11.76
N ALA A 34 8.06 4.70 12.58
CA ALA A 34 8.30 4.94 13.99
C ALA A 34 9.55 5.84 14.13
N ARG A 35 9.37 7.10 14.56
CA ARG A 35 10.50 7.97 14.95
C ARG A 35 11.17 7.37 16.17
N ASN A 36 12.02 6.37 15.97
CA ASN A 36 12.75 5.75 17.05
C ASN A 36 14.09 6.49 17.25
N PRO A 37 14.26 7.24 18.35
CA PRO A 37 15.49 8.00 18.61
C PRO A 37 16.74 7.10 18.69
N PHE A 38 16.58 5.80 18.96
CA PHE A 38 17.68 4.83 18.91
C PHE A 38 18.21 4.56 17.49
N LEU A 39 17.43 4.83 16.43
CA LEU A 39 17.90 4.70 15.04
C LEU A 39 18.92 5.78 14.68
N ARG A 40 18.81 6.97 15.29
CA ARG A 40 19.86 8.01 15.18
C ARG A 40 21.17 7.56 15.82
N LEU A 41 21.13 6.64 16.78
CA LEU A 41 22.31 6.07 17.44
C LEU A 41 22.96 4.97 16.60
N LEU A 42 22.21 4.27 15.74
CA LEU A 42 22.76 3.27 14.82
C LEU A 42 23.62 3.90 13.70
N GLY A 43 23.45 5.20 13.44
CA GLY A 43 24.28 5.94 12.48
C GLY A 43 24.41 5.20 11.13
N PRO A 44 25.61 5.08 10.54
CA PRO A 44 25.81 4.45 9.23
C PRO A 44 25.39 2.96 9.15
N ALA A 45 25.13 2.29 10.27
CA ALA A 45 24.65 0.91 10.28
C ALA A 45 23.14 0.78 9.99
N ALA A 46 22.36 1.86 10.08
CA ALA A 46 20.92 1.85 9.82
C ALA A 46 20.61 1.44 8.36
N GLY A 47 21.38 1.95 7.40
CA GLY A 47 21.25 1.58 5.98
C GLY A 47 21.51 0.09 5.75
N LEU A 48 22.58 -0.46 6.34
CA LEU A 48 22.89 -1.90 6.25
C LEU A 48 21.79 -2.77 6.89
N ALA A 49 21.25 -2.34 8.03
CA ALA A 49 20.15 -3.03 8.68
C ALA A 49 18.89 -3.00 7.79
N SER A 50 18.60 -1.85 7.16
CA SER A 50 17.50 -1.69 6.21
C SER A 50 17.67 -2.63 5.00
N ASP A 51 18.87 -2.68 4.42
CA ASP A 51 19.18 -3.57 3.29
C ASP A 51 19.02 -5.06 3.66
N LEU A 52 19.42 -5.45 4.86
CA LEU A 52 19.16 -6.79 5.36
C LEU A 52 17.66 -7.08 5.45
N GLN A 53 16.84 -6.12 5.89
CA GLN A 53 15.40 -6.28 5.89
C GLN A 53 14.84 -6.40 4.47
N TRP A 54 15.40 -5.73 3.45
CA TRP A 54 15.01 -5.92 2.05
C TRP A 54 15.42 -7.28 1.46
N VAL A 55 16.53 -7.86 1.93
CA VAL A 55 16.89 -9.25 1.57
C VAL A 55 15.87 -10.23 2.17
N ARG A 56 15.52 -10.05 3.45
CA ARG A 56 14.54 -10.90 4.15
C ARG A 56 13.13 -10.73 3.58
N TYR A 57 12.74 -9.47 3.35
CA TYR A 57 12.03 -8.98 2.17
C TYR A 57 11.66 -10.02 1.12
N ARG A 58 12.57 -10.08 0.15
CA ARG A 58 12.48 -10.91 -1.05
C ARG A 58 12.34 -12.39 -0.68
N ALA A 59 13.12 -12.88 0.28
CA ALA A 59 13.02 -14.28 0.72
C ALA A 59 11.62 -14.63 1.28
N ALA A 60 10.96 -13.73 2.00
CA ALA A 60 9.61 -13.93 2.51
C ALA A 60 8.56 -13.89 1.38
N ARG A 61 8.75 -13.02 0.38
CA ARG A 61 7.91 -12.99 -0.83
C ARG A 61 8.03 -14.28 -1.64
N ASP A 62 9.24 -14.75 -1.88
CA ASP A 62 9.50 -15.98 -2.63
C ASP A 62 8.92 -17.21 -1.91
N ALA A 63 8.87 -17.18 -0.58
CA ALA A 63 8.24 -18.20 0.25
C ALA A 63 6.70 -18.07 0.37
N GLY A 64 6.08 -17.08 -0.27
CA GLY A 64 4.63 -16.81 -0.19
C GLY A 64 4.15 -16.32 1.19
N SER A 65 5.06 -15.84 2.04
CA SER A 65 4.75 -15.38 3.40
C SER A 65 4.43 -13.89 3.43
N GLU A 66 3.26 -13.54 2.89
CA GLU A 66 2.86 -12.14 2.60
C GLU A 66 2.90 -11.21 3.82
N ALA A 67 2.24 -11.60 4.92
CA ALA A 67 2.22 -10.80 6.15
C ALA A 67 3.65 -10.53 6.69
N ARG A 68 4.54 -11.51 6.56
CA ARG A 68 5.93 -11.39 6.97
C ARG A 68 6.71 -10.48 6.01
N ALA A 69 6.49 -10.61 4.70
CA ALA A 69 7.09 -9.74 3.71
C ALA A 69 6.75 -8.28 4.01
N ILE A 70 5.45 -7.93 4.12
CA ILE A 70 5.01 -6.56 4.44
C ILE A 70 5.65 -6.06 5.75
N SER A 71 5.69 -6.89 6.80
CA SER A 71 6.31 -6.51 8.07
C SER A 71 7.80 -6.19 7.95
N LEU A 72 8.54 -6.96 7.15
CA LEU A 72 9.98 -6.76 6.92
C LEU A 72 10.24 -5.50 6.10
N ALA A 73 9.47 -5.28 5.02
CA ALA A 73 9.55 -4.07 4.22
C ALA A 73 9.25 -2.81 5.05
N ARG A 74 8.24 -2.86 5.93
CA ARG A 74 7.96 -1.76 6.88
C ARG A 74 9.12 -1.50 7.82
N SER A 75 9.70 -2.56 8.38
CA SER A 75 10.87 -2.43 9.24
C SER A 75 12.05 -1.80 8.49
N ALA A 76 12.23 -2.12 7.21
CA ALA A 76 13.26 -1.51 6.37
C ALA A 76 13.04 0.01 6.18
N ILE A 77 11.80 0.40 5.90
CA ILE A 77 11.39 1.80 5.79
C ILE A 77 11.55 2.53 7.14
N ASP A 78 11.17 1.90 8.25
CA ASP A 78 11.36 2.47 9.60
C ASP A 78 12.84 2.74 9.90
N LEU A 79 13.73 1.84 9.47
CA LEU A 79 15.17 1.97 9.65
C LEU A 79 15.77 3.11 8.81
N GLU A 80 15.27 3.30 7.60
CA GLU A 80 15.80 4.27 6.64
C GLU A 80 14.65 4.97 5.87
N PRO A 81 13.92 5.89 6.53
CA PRO A 81 12.70 6.47 5.97
C PRO A 81 12.97 7.51 4.87
N THR A 82 14.22 7.97 4.72
CA THR A 82 14.61 8.93 3.69
C THR A 82 14.84 8.27 2.33
N ARG A 83 15.10 6.96 2.29
CA ARG A 83 15.30 6.24 1.03
C ARG A 83 13.98 6.05 0.27
N THR A 84 13.79 6.86 -0.78
CA THR A 84 12.61 6.86 -1.65
C THR A 84 12.25 5.47 -2.19
N ASP A 85 13.25 4.69 -2.61
CA ASP A 85 13.05 3.34 -3.17
C ASP A 85 12.30 2.40 -2.24
N GLY A 86 12.54 2.50 -0.92
CA GLY A 86 11.88 1.61 0.04
C GLY A 86 10.36 1.79 0.03
N TRP A 87 9.92 3.05 -0.05
CA TRP A 87 8.51 3.40 -0.19
C TRP A 87 7.94 2.89 -1.51
N ARG A 88 8.65 3.11 -2.63
CA ARG A 88 8.24 2.65 -3.97
C ARG A 88 8.06 1.13 -4.01
N VAL A 89 9.02 0.37 -3.50
CA VAL A 89 9.00 -1.10 -3.53
C VAL A 89 7.81 -1.65 -2.77
N LEU A 90 7.55 -1.17 -1.55
CA LEU A 90 6.39 -1.65 -0.80
C LEU A 90 5.07 -1.14 -1.41
N ALA A 91 5.03 0.10 -1.91
CA ALA A 91 3.83 0.62 -2.58
C ALA A 91 3.51 -0.20 -3.83
N ALA A 92 4.51 -0.53 -4.64
CA ALA A 92 4.36 -1.40 -5.81
C ALA A 92 3.87 -2.80 -5.41
N HIS A 93 4.42 -3.38 -4.34
CA HIS A 93 3.96 -4.69 -3.88
C HIS A 93 2.48 -4.69 -3.50
N LEU A 94 2.03 -3.68 -2.75
CA LEU A 94 0.63 -3.54 -2.36
C LEU A 94 -0.26 -3.25 -3.59
N ALA A 95 0.11 -2.23 -4.38
CA ALA A 95 -0.73 -1.68 -5.42
C ALA A 95 -0.61 -2.35 -6.78
N LEU A 96 0.40 -3.18 -7.03
CA LEU A 96 0.59 -3.95 -8.27
C LEU A 96 0.32 -5.43 -8.04
N ASP A 97 0.99 -6.04 -7.04
CA ASP A 97 0.93 -7.48 -6.83
C ASP A 97 -0.33 -7.89 -6.05
N LEU A 98 -0.55 -7.35 -4.84
CA LEU A 98 -1.68 -7.77 -4.00
C LEU A 98 -3.02 -7.24 -4.50
N ALA A 99 -2.99 -6.11 -5.19
CA ALA A 99 -4.15 -5.52 -5.86
C ALA A 99 -4.39 -6.11 -7.26
N SER A 100 -3.69 -7.18 -7.67
CA SER A 100 -3.88 -7.79 -8.98
C SER A 100 -5.08 -8.77 -8.98
N PRO A 101 -5.84 -8.88 -10.10
CA PRO A 101 -6.88 -9.90 -10.25
C PRO A 101 -6.38 -11.34 -10.11
N GLU A 102 -5.11 -11.58 -10.44
CA GLU A 102 -4.45 -12.89 -10.31
C GLU A 102 -4.20 -13.27 -8.85
N HIS A 103 -3.93 -12.28 -7.98
CA HIS A 103 -3.68 -12.51 -6.55
C HIS A 103 -4.96 -12.46 -5.71
N GLU A 104 -5.86 -11.51 -5.99
CA GLU A 104 -7.05 -11.25 -5.18
C GLU A 104 -8.30 -11.15 -6.05
N ALA A 105 -9.18 -12.15 -5.96
CA ALA A 105 -10.38 -12.22 -6.78
C ALA A 105 -11.43 -11.17 -6.39
N GLU A 106 -11.48 -10.76 -5.12
CA GLU A 106 -12.49 -9.81 -4.65
C GLU A 106 -12.09 -8.36 -4.96
N ARG A 107 -12.89 -7.70 -5.82
CA ARG A 107 -12.66 -6.30 -6.25
C ARG A 107 -12.44 -5.35 -5.06
N THR A 108 -13.27 -5.44 -4.03
CA THR A 108 -13.17 -4.56 -2.85
C THR A 108 -11.85 -4.76 -2.10
N ARG A 109 -11.35 -5.99 -2.02
CA ARG A 109 -10.06 -6.28 -1.37
C ARG A 109 -8.88 -5.80 -2.24
N ARG A 110 -8.96 -5.96 -3.57
CA ARG A 110 -7.98 -5.36 -4.50
C ARG A 110 -7.93 -3.85 -4.35
N ALA A 111 -9.10 -3.20 -4.35
CA ALA A 111 -9.19 -1.75 -4.18
C ALA A 111 -8.57 -1.32 -2.84
N GLY A 112 -8.79 -2.10 -1.76
CA GLY A 112 -8.16 -1.87 -0.47
C GLY A 112 -6.63 -1.97 -0.51
N TRP A 113 -6.07 -2.95 -1.20
CA TRP A 113 -4.62 -3.06 -1.39
C TRP A 113 -4.04 -1.95 -2.26
N PHE A 114 -4.76 -1.58 -3.31
CA PHE A 114 -4.37 -0.48 -4.18
C PHE A 114 -4.29 0.83 -3.41
N GLU A 115 -5.38 1.22 -2.73
CA GLU A 115 -5.43 2.42 -1.91
C GLU A 115 -4.40 2.40 -0.78
N ALA A 116 -4.09 1.23 -0.20
CA ALA A 116 -3.01 1.09 0.77
C ALA A 116 -1.62 1.42 0.17
N GLY A 117 -1.34 1.00 -1.06
CA GLY A 117 -0.11 1.37 -1.76
C GLY A 117 -0.06 2.86 -2.12
N ILE A 118 -1.19 3.44 -2.56
CA ILE A 118 -1.31 4.88 -2.82
C ILE A 118 -1.07 5.70 -1.55
N GLU A 119 -1.67 5.31 -0.42
CA GLU A 119 -1.52 6.03 0.84
C GLU A 119 -0.09 5.91 1.39
N LEU A 120 0.57 4.78 1.13
CA LEU A 120 1.97 4.61 1.49
C LEU A 120 2.88 5.63 0.77
N THR A 121 2.63 5.93 -0.51
CA THR A 121 3.41 6.96 -1.23
C THR A 121 3.15 8.35 -0.65
N ARG A 122 1.89 8.71 -0.36
CA ARG A 122 1.55 9.97 0.33
C ARG A 122 2.21 10.10 1.69
N THR A 123 2.29 9.01 2.43
CA THR A 123 2.97 9.00 3.72
C THR A 123 4.48 9.18 3.56
N GLY A 124 5.08 8.53 2.56
CA GLY A 124 6.50 8.63 2.26
C GLY A 124 6.95 10.03 1.87
N GLU A 125 6.11 10.84 1.22
CA GLU A 125 6.43 12.24 0.84
C GLU A 125 6.89 13.12 2.00
N ARG A 126 6.50 12.80 3.24
CA ARG A 126 6.93 13.55 4.44
C ARG A 126 8.35 13.23 4.91
N TRP A 127 8.96 12.18 4.37
CA TRP A 127 10.20 11.61 4.90
C TRP A 127 11.25 11.34 3.83
N ALA A 128 10.83 10.94 2.63
CA ALA A 128 11.71 10.58 1.53
C ALA A 128 12.53 11.78 1.04
N ASP A 129 13.75 11.51 0.59
CA ASP A 129 14.65 12.51 0.02
C ASP A 129 14.12 13.05 -1.33
N ASP A 130 13.36 12.24 -2.07
CA ASP A 130 12.66 12.64 -3.29
C ASP A 130 11.14 12.40 -3.19
N PRO A 131 10.38 13.36 -2.63
CA PRO A 131 8.92 13.25 -2.56
C PRO A 131 8.25 13.40 -3.94
N GLY A 132 8.90 14.10 -4.88
CA GLY A 132 8.39 14.28 -6.24
C GLY A 132 8.33 12.96 -6.99
N GLU A 133 9.34 12.10 -6.81
CA GLU A 133 9.36 10.74 -7.35
C GLU A 133 8.23 9.87 -6.78
N LEU A 134 7.87 9.99 -5.50
CA LEU A 134 6.74 9.25 -4.93
C LEU A 134 5.39 9.69 -5.52
N ALA A 135 5.21 10.99 -5.73
CA ALA A 135 4.03 11.51 -6.42
C ALA A 135 3.97 11.06 -7.89
N LEU A 136 5.11 11.04 -8.59
CA LEU A 136 5.21 10.51 -9.95
C LEU A 136 4.83 9.03 -9.99
N TRP A 137 5.41 8.23 -9.09
CA TRP A 137 5.12 6.82 -8.96
C TRP A 137 3.64 6.57 -8.69
N ARG A 138 3.00 7.39 -7.84
CA ARG A 138 1.55 7.34 -7.61
C ARG A 138 0.76 7.54 -8.90
N GLY A 139 1.14 8.49 -9.75
CA GLY A 139 0.51 8.69 -11.07
C GLY A 139 0.63 7.46 -11.95
N LEU A 140 1.82 6.86 -12.01
CA LEU A 140 2.07 5.61 -12.76
C LEU A 140 1.25 4.43 -12.24
N LEU A 141 1.07 4.31 -10.91
CA LEU A 141 0.20 3.29 -10.34
C LEU A 141 -1.26 3.44 -10.79
N TYR A 142 -1.79 4.67 -10.83
CA TYR A 142 -3.14 4.90 -11.37
C TYR A 142 -3.23 4.56 -12.86
N LEU A 143 -2.25 4.97 -13.66
CA LEU A 143 -2.20 4.63 -15.08
C LEU A 143 -2.17 3.11 -15.31
N SER A 144 -1.37 2.38 -14.55
CA SER A 144 -1.29 0.91 -14.66
C SER A 144 -2.66 0.24 -14.46
N ARG A 145 -3.53 0.83 -13.64
CA ARG A 145 -4.89 0.30 -13.41
C ARG A 145 -5.88 0.59 -14.52
N LEU A 146 -5.68 1.66 -15.30
CA LEU A 146 -6.49 1.89 -16.51
C LEU A 146 -6.36 0.75 -17.53
N GLU A 147 -5.20 0.09 -17.56
CA GLU A 147 -4.93 -1.02 -18.47
C GLU A 147 -5.41 -2.36 -17.91
N VAL A 148 -5.14 -2.62 -16.63
CA VAL A 148 -5.32 -3.95 -16.02
C VAL A 148 -6.67 -4.14 -15.34
N ASP A 149 -7.17 -3.14 -14.60
CA ASP A 149 -8.42 -3.24 -13.83
C ASP A 149 -9.14 -1.87 -13.84
N PRO A 150 -9.71 -1.46 -14.99
CA PRO A 150 -10.27 -0.12 -15.18
C PRO A 150 -11.46 0.18 -14.27
N ASP A 151 -12.12 -0.86 -13.76
CA ASP A 151 -13.28 -0.74 -12.87
C ASP A 151 -12.90 -0.91 -11.40
N LEU A 152 -11.60 -0.94 -11.06
CA LEU A 152 -11.11 -1.17 -9.70
C LEU A 152 -11.74 -0.20 -8.67
N LEU A 153 -11.85 1.07 -9.03
CA LEU A 153 -12.47 2.13 -8.20
C LEU A 153 -13.91 2.40 -8.66
N ASP A 154 -14.75 2.93 -7.78
CA ASP A 154 -16.19 3.11 -8.07
C ASP A 154 -16.50 4.12 -9.19
N GLY A 155 -15.59 5.06 -9.49
CA GLY A 155 -15.70 5.93 -10.67
C GLY A 155 -15.02 5.37 -11.93
N GLY A 156 -14.54 4.12 -11.88
CA GLY A 156 -13.91 3.41 -12.98
C GLY A 156 -12.76 4.18 -13.63
N ARG A 157 -12.69 4.10 -14.97
CA ARG A 157 -11.66 4.76 -15.78
C ARG A 157 -11.55 6.25 -15.54
N ALA A 158 -12.68 6.96 -15.46
CA ALA A 158 -12.68 8.41 -15.31
C ALA A 158 -12.02 8.84 -14.00
N GLU A 159 -12.30 8.12 -12.90
CA GLU A 159 -11.69 8.38 -11.60
C GLU A 159 -10.19 8.04 -11.60
N LEU A 160 -9.79 6.92 -12.19
CA LEU A 160 -8.38 6.54 -12.32
C LEU A 160 -7.58 7.58 -13.13
N THR A 161 -8.13 8.04 -14.26
CA THR A 161 -7.50 9.09 -15.09
C THR A 161 -7.35 10.39 -14.30
N ARG A 162 -8.44 10.88 -13.69
CA ARG A 162 -8.42 12.11 -12.88
C ARG A 162 -7.36 12.04 -11.78
N ARG A 163 -7.29 10.92 -11.05
CA ARG A 163 -6.30 10.75 -9.97
C ARG A 163 -4.87 10.60 -10.49
N ALA A 164 -4.66 10.01 -11.67
CA ALA A 164 -3.35 9.98 -12.30
C ALA A 164 -2.87 11.40 -12.65
N GLU A 165 -3.73 12.20 -13.29
CA GLU A 165 -3.46 13.60 -13.64
C GLU A 165 -3.12 14.44 -12.41
N GLU A 166 -3.90 14.30 -11.34
CA GLU A 166 -3.64 14.97 -10.06
C GLU A 166 -2.29 14.58 -9.46
N ALA A 167 -1.93 13.29 -9.52
CA ALA A 167 -0.65 12.82 -9.01
C ALA A 167 0.54 13.32 -9.86
N PHE A 168 0.40 13.39 -11.19
CA PHE A 168 1.45 13.95 -12.05
C PHE A 168 1.60 15.47 -11.87
N ALA A 169 0.49 16.19 -11.73
CA ALA A 169 0.53 17.61 -11.39
C ALA A 169 1.24 17.83 -10.04
N GLU A 170 0.96 16.98 -9.06
CA GLU A 170 1.64 17.01 -7.77
C GLU A 170 3.14 16.73 -7.89
N ALA A 171 3.53 15.71 -8.66
CA ALA A 171 4.93 15.38 -8.92
C ALA A 171 5.69 16.56 -9.52
N ALA A 172 5.08 17.27 -10.47
CA ALA A 172 5.65 18.46 -11.06
C ALA A 172 5.80 19.61 -10.04
N ARG A 173 4.81 19.83 -9.16
CA ARG A 173 4.91 20.84 -8.07
C ARG A 173 6.03 20.51 -7.08
N LEU A 174 6.25 19.23 -6.82
CA LEU A 174 7.29 18.73 -5.93
C LEU A 174 8.68 18.66 -6.59
N GLY A 175 8.81 19.07 -7.85
CA GLY A 175 10.10 19.20 -8.54
C GLY A 175 10.61 17.93 -9.21
N SER A 176 9.75 16.93 -9.46
CA SER A 176 10.14 15.73 -10.22
C SER A 176 10.56 16.10 -11.64
N ALA A 177 11.85 15.95 -11.94
CA ALA A 177 12.42 16.24 -13.27
C ALA A 177 11.74 15.40 -14.37
N GLU A 178 11.39 14.15 -14.06
CA GLU A 178 10.73 13.26 -15.00
C GLU A 178 9.26 13.65 -15.25
N ALA A 179 8.52 14.06 -14.21
CA ALA A 179 7.16 14.58 -14.38
C ALA A 179 7.14 15.86 -15.24
N LEU A 180 8.11 16.76 -15.02
CA LEU A 180 8.28 17.96 -15.85
C LEU A 180 8.57 17.59 -17.32
N ALA A 181 9.46 16.63 -17.56
CA ALA A 181 9.78 16.15 -18.90
C ALA A 181 8.61 15.42 -19.59
N LEU A 182 7.69 14.82 -18.84
CA LEU A 182 6.46 14.23 -19.38
C LEU A 182 5.45 15.30 -19.80
N ILE A 183 5.29 16.36 -18.99
CA ILE A 183 4.41 17.50 -19.31
C ILE A 183 4.92 18.22 -20.57
N GLU A 184 6.22 18.44 -20.69
CA GLU A 184 6.83 19.10 -21.84
C GLU A 184 6.66 18.30 -23.14
N ARG A 185 6.70 16.97 -23.09
CA ARG A 185 6.53 16.09 -24.25
C ARG A 185 5.07 15.89 -24.68
N GLY A 186 4.11 16.14 -23.79
CA GLY A 186 2.69 16.04 -24.07
C GLY A 186 2.05 17.31 -24.64
N ARG A 187 2.82 18.40 -24.80
CA ARG A 187 2.41 19.65 -25.44
C ARG A 187 2.86 19.72 -26.89
#